data_AF-A0A7X7N6Q4-F1
#
_entry.id   AF-A0A7X7N6Q4-F1
#
_cell.length_a   1.000
_cell.length_b   1.000
_cell.length_c   1.000
_cell.angle_alpha   90.00
_cell.angle_beta   90.00
_cell.angle_gamma   90.00
#
_symmetry.space_group_name_H-M   'P 1'
#
loop_
_entity.id
_entity.type
_entity.pdbx_description
1 polymer ?
#
loop_
_entity_poly.entity_id
_entity_poly.type
_entity_poly.pdbx_seq_one_letter_code
_entity_poly.pdbx_strand_id
1 'polypeptide(L)'
;MAVNLNHLEGRKFCVVFVKVLDPTANKVQLQCLRGRASVDRGKVSVIDKNGATFTIPSISVANILPSDGTKLLQDAEYFVLIKVDENIELFNRNQDPYL
;
A
#
# COMPACT_ATOMS: atom_id res chain seq x y z
N MET A 1 7.51 10.49 -20.71
CA MET A 1 8.35 9.29 -20.54
C MET A 1 7.52 8.24 -19.81
N ALA A 2 7.41 7.02 -20.35
CA ALA A 2 6.75 5.92 -19.63
C ALA A 2 7.69 5.45 -18.51
N VAL A 3 7.22 5.46 -17.26
CA VAL A 3 7.99 4.96 -16.11
C VAL A 3 8.10 3.44 -16.25
N ASN A 4 9.33 2.90 -16.28
CA ASN A 4 9.54 1.45 -16.35
C ASN A 4 9.37 0.84 -14.95
N LEU A 5 8.28 0.10 -14.76
CA LEU A 5 7.89 -0.47 -13.46
C LEU A 5 8.17 -1.98 -13.37
N ASN A 6 8.75 -2.59 -14.41
CA ASN A 6 8.94 -4.04 -14.50
C ASN A 6 9.81 -4.59 -13.37
N HIS A 7 10.66 -3.75 -12.76
CA HIS A 7 11.48 -4.13 -11.60
C HIS A 7 10.66 -4.45 -10.34
N LEU A 8 9.40 -4.00 -10.28
CA LEU A 8 8.47 -4.26 -9.18
C LEU A 8 7.77 -5.61 -9.32
N GLU A 9 7.76 -6.23 -10.50
CA GLU A 9 7.02 -7.47 -10.75
C GLU A 9 7.42 -8.57 -9.75
N GLY A 10 6.42 -9.15 -9.08
CA GLY A 10 6.57 -10.22 -8.09
C GLY A 10 7.21 -9.80 -6.76
N ARG A 11 7.67 -8.56 -6.62
CA ARG A 11 8.33 -8.05 -5.39
C ARG A 11 7.35 -7.97 -4.24
N LYS A 12 7.85 -8.19 -3.02
CA LYS A 12 7.06 -7.97 -1.80
C LYS A 12 6.78 -6.47 -1.67
N PHE A 13 5.52 -6.10 -1.58
CA PHE A 13 5.08 -4.72 -1.66
C PHE A 13 4.10 -4.40 -0.52
N CYS A 14 4.24 -3.23 0.10
CA CYS A 14 3.32 -2.71 1.09
C CYS A 14 2.64 -1.43 0.62
N VAL A 15 1.32 -1.45 0.43
CA VAL A 15 0.52 -0.23 0.28
C VAL A 15 0.12 0.23 1.67
N VAL A 16 0.51 1.44 2.04
CA VAL A 16 0.18 2.05 3.33
C VAL A 16 -0.91 3.10 3.09
N PHE A 17 -2.13 2.78 3.49
CA PHE A 17 -3.23 3.73 3.51
C PHE A 17 -3.09 4.66 4.71
N VAL A 18 -3.17 5.97 4.46
CA VAL A 18 -3.02 7.02 5.45
C VAL A 18 -4.32 7.80 5.53
N LYS A 19 -5.06 7.62 6.62
CA LYS A 19 -6.25 8.40 6.95
C LYS A 19 -5.87 9.48 7.94
N VAL A 20 -6.03 10.75 7.58
CA VAL A 20 -5.79 11.87 8.50
C VAL A 20 -7.00 12.00 9.42
N LEU A 21 -6.79 11.87 10.73
CA LEU A 21 -7.85 11.98 11.74
C LEU A 21 -7.93 13.40 12.30
N ASP A 22 -6.77 14.01 12.53
CA ASP A 22 -6.64 15.40 12.99
C ASP A 22 -5.35 16.00 12.40
N PRO A 23 -5.45 16.92 11.43
CA PRO A 23 -4.28 17.54 10.81
C PRO A 23 -3.53 18.46 11.77
N THR A 24 -4.21 19.10 12.72
CA THR A 24 -3.60 20.05 13.66
C THR A 24 -2.81 19.31 14.74
N ALA A 25 -3.32 18.17 15.20
CA ALA A 25 -2.65 17.31 16.18
C ALA A 25 -1.72 16.25 15.54
N ASN A 26 -1.52 16.26 14.22
CA ASN A 26 -0.76 15.26 13.47
C ASN A 26 -1.19 13.81 13.75
N LYS A 27 -2.50 13.59 13.97
CA LYS A 27 -3.03 12.23 14.20
C LYS A 27 -3.43 11.61 12.87
N VAL A 28 -2.85 10.44 12.59
CA VAL A 28 -3.16 9.63 11.42
C VAL A 28 -3.49 8.19 11.84
N GLN A 29 -4.38 7.55 11.09
CA GLN A 29 -4.59 6.12 11.13
C GLN A 29 -3.91 5.50 9.89
N LEU A 30 -3.14 4.44 10.12
CA LEU A 30 -2.43 3.72 9.08
C LEU A 30 -3.03 2.32 8.92
N GLN A 31 -3.21 1.88 7.68
CA GLN A 31 -3.54 0.49 7.36
C GLN A 31 -2.61 -0.01 6.26
N CYS A 32 -2.14 -1.25 6.38
CA CYS A 32 -1.23 -1.85 5.40
C CYS A 32 -1.91 -2.97 4.63
N LEU A 33 -1.79 -2.93 3.30
CA LEU A 33 -1.99 -4.08 2.43
C LEU A 33 -0.61 -4.58 1.99
N ARG A 34 -0.23 -5.77 2.46
CA ARG A 34 1.05 -6.41 2.13
C ARG A 34 0.80 -7.57 1.19
N GLY A 35 1.53 -7.61 0.09
CA GLY A 35 1.33 -8.59 -0.96
C GLY A 35 2.49 -8.63 -1.93
N ARG A 36 2.22 -9.13 -3.13
CA ARG A 36 3.15 -9.06 -4.26
C ARG A 36 2.66 -8.08 -5.29
N ALA A 37 3.58 -7.31 -5.83
CA ALA A 37 3.28 -6.42 -6.95
C ALA A 37 3.10 -7.21 -8.25
N SER A 38 2.13 -6.80 -9.06
CA SER A 38 1.86 -7.26 -10.41
C SER A 38 1.78 -6.03 -11.31
N VAL A 39 2.52 -6.08 -12.41
CA VAL A 39 2.71 -5.00 -13.37
C VAL A 39 2.08 -5.42 -14.68
N ASP A 40 1.00 -4.75 -15.06
CA ASP A 40 0.30 -4.97 -16.32
C ASP A 40 0.11 -3.64 -17.05
N ARG A 41 0.64 -3.55 -18.28
CA ARG A 41 0.49 -2.37 -19.16
C ARG A 41 0.77 -1.02 -18.46
N GLY A 42 1.79 -0.98 -17.61
CA GLY A 42 2.18 0.24 -16.87
C GLY A 42 1.35 0.56 -15.64
N LYS A 43 0.42 -0.31 -15.25
CA LYS A 43 -0.27 -0.27 -13.95
C LYS A 43 0.43 -1.19 -12.98
N VAL A 44 0.41 -0.83 -11.70
CA VAL A 44 0.95 -1.65 -10.62
C VAL A 44 -0.19 -1.99 -9.68
N SER A 45 -0.41 -3.27 -9.44
CA SER A 45 -1.38 -3.78 -8.48
C SER A 45 -0.68 -4.58 -7.41
N VAL A 46 -1.17 -4.53 -6.18
CA VAL A 46 -0.67 -5.34 -5.06
C VAL A 46 -1.73 -6.35 -4.69
N ILE A 47 -1.37 -7.63 -4.76
CA ILE A 47 -2.25 -8.76 -4.48
C ILE A 47 -1.75 -9.42 -3.20
N ASP A 48 -2.61 -9.51 -2.18
CA ASP A 48 -2.25 -10.15 -0.92
C ASP A 48 -2.50 -11.67 -0.94
N LYS A 49 -2.13 -12.34 0.14
CA LYS A 49 -2.30 -13.80 0.30
C LYS A 49 -3.76 -14.27 0.30
N ASN A 50 -4.72 -13.38 0.55
CA ASN A 50 -6.15 -13.67 0.59
C ASN A 50 -6.84 -13.30 -0.74
N GLY A 51 -6.09 -12.86 -1.76
CA GLY A 51 -6.61 -12.44 -3.06
C GLY A 51 -7.13 -10.99 -3.12
N ALA A 52 -7.04 -10.23 -2.02
CA ALA A 52 -7.37 -8.82 -2.01
C ALA A 52 -6.37 -8.07 -2.92
N THR A 53 -6.91 -7.28 -3.85
CA THR A 53 -6.14 -6.59 -4.87
C THR A 53 -6.35 -5.08 -4.77
N PHE A 54 -5.26 -4.32 -4.80
CA PHE A 54 -5.31 -2.87 -4.91
C PHE A 54 -4.42 -2.37 -6.04
N THR A 55 -5.00 -1.64 -6.99
CA THR A 55 -4.27 -1.01 -8.09
C THR A 55 -3.79 0.37 -7.65
N ILE A 56 -2.48 0.61 -7.70
CA ILE A 56 -1.87 1.88 -7.33
C ILE A 56 -2.35 2.97 -8.32
N PRO A 57 -2.89 4.10 -7.83
CA PRO A 57 -3.23 5.23 -8.70
C PRO A 57 -2.02 5.70 -9.50
N SER A 58 -2.21 6.01 -10.79
CA SER A 58 -1.11 6.39 -11.68
C SER A 58 -0.27 7.56 -11.17
N ILE A 59 -0.90 8.52 -10.48
CA ILE A 59 -0.22 9.67 -9.88
C ILE A 59 0.70 9.30 -8.70
N SER A 60 0.43 8.17 -8.03
CA SER A 60 1.20 7.70 -6.88
C SER A 60 2.39 6.83 -7.27
N VAL A 61 2.45 6.38 -8.53
CA VAL A 61 3.53 5.50 -9.04
C VAL A 61 4.91 6.16 -8.90
N ALA A 62 5.01 7.47 -9.08
CA ALA A 62 6.26 8.21 -8.91
C ALA A 62 6.75 8.24 -7.44
N ASN A 63 5.89 7.94 -6.49
CA ASN A 63 6.17 7.92 -5.05
C ASN A 63 6.32 6.50 -4.49
N ILE A 64 6.54 5.51 -5.36
CA ILE A 64 6.94 4.17 -4.93
C ILE A 64 8.39 4.25 -4.46
N LEU A 65 8.64 3.83 -3.23
CA LEU A 65 9.94 3.90 -2.59
C LEU A 65 10.41 2.50 -2.19
N PRO A 66 11.73 2.25 -2.17
CA PRO A 66 12.27 1.05 -1.52
C PRO A 66 11.93 1.08 -0.03
N SER A 67 11.80 -0.09 0.58
CA SER A 67 11.55 -0.23 2.01
C SER A 67 12.61 0.47 2.85
N ASP A 68 12.15 1.20 3.86
CA ASP A 68 12.99 1.91 4.83
C ASP A 68 13.35 1.06 6.06
N GLY A 69 12.93 -0.22 6.07
CA GLY A 69 13.19 -1.16 7.16
C GLY A 69 12.33 -0.92 8.41
N THR A 70 11.30 -0.07 8.35
CA THR A 70 10.40 0.14 9.48
C THR A 70 9.58 -1.11 9.78
N LYS A 71 9.24 -1.31 11.07
CA LYS A 71 8.37 -2.43 11.51
C LYS A 71 7.01 -2.44 10.81
N LEU A 72 6.54 -1.29 10.35
CA LEU A 72 5.31 -1.14 9.58
C LEU A 72 5.35 -1.93 8.27
N LEU A 73 6.47 -1.87 7.56
CA LEU A 73 6.63 -2.49 6.23
C LEU A 73 6.89 -4.00 6.30
N GLN A 74 7.31 -4.51 7.46
CA GLN A 74 7.67 -5.91 7.66
C GLN A 74 8.76 -6.34 6.66
N ASP A 75 8.49 -7.36 5.85
CA ASP A 75 9.40 -7.91 4.86
C ASP A 75 9.17 -7.36 3.44
N ALA A 76 8.38 -6.29 3.29
CA ALA A 76 8.20 -5.62 2.01
C ALA A 76 9.52 -5.04 1.50
N GLU A 77 9.76 -5.18 0.20
CA GLU A 77 10.91 -4.62 -0.52
C GLU A 77 10.62 -3.19 -1.00
N TYR A 78 9.36 -2.89 -1.27
CA TYR A 78 8.88 -1.58 -1.72
C TYR A 78 7.59 -1.17 -0.99
N PHE A 79 7.33 0.13 -0.96
CA PHE A 79 6.08 0.66 -0.42
C PHE A 79 5.61 1.92 -1.14
N VAL A 80 4.33 2.25 -0.92
CA VAL A 80 3.75 3.54 -1.31
C VAL A 80 2.78 4.00 -0.23
N LEU A 81 2.80 5.29 0.07
CA LEU A 81 1.80 5.93 0.94
C LEU A 81 0.63 6.42 0.09
N ILE A 82 -0.59 6.04 0.45
CA ILE A 82 -1.82 6.48 -0.20
C ILE A 82 -2.67 7.21 0.82
N LYS A 83 -2.82 8.52 0.66
CA LYS A 83 -3.82 9.27 1.44
C LYS A 83 -5.21 8.78 1.04
N VAL A 84 -6.05 8.48 2.03
CA VAL A 84 -7.46 8.14 1.83
C VAL A 84 -8.36 9.25 2.31
N ASP A 85 -9.59 9.27 1.79
CA ASP A 85 -10.63 10.18 2.22
C ASP A 85 -11.08 9.89 3.67
N GLU A 86 -11.57 10.91 4.35
CA GLU A 86 -12.05 10.79 5.73
C GLU A 86 -13.28 9.87 5.86
N ASN A 87 -14.05 9.71 4.79
CA ASN A 87 -15.23 8.86 4.77
C ASN A 87 -14.93 7.39 4.43
N ILE A 88 -13.68 7.06 4.10
CA ILE A 88 -13.28 5.68 3.83
C ILE A 88 -13.05 4.95 5.16
N GLU A 89 -13.76 3.84 5.36
CA GLU A 89 -13.51 2.92 6.45
C GLU A 89 -12.32 2.02 6.13
N LEU A 90 -11.29 2.09 6.97
CA LEU A 90 -10.12 1.23 6.90
C LEU A 90 -10.36 -0.01 7.76
N PHE A 91 -10.55 -1.17 7.13
CA PHE A 91 -10.85 -2.42 7.85
C PHE A 91 -9.66 -2.89 8.70
N ASN A 92 -9.92 -3.14 9.99
CA ASN A 92 -8.90 -3.69 10.88
C ASN A 92 -8.87 -5.21 10.73
N ARG A 93 -7.85 -5.78 10.06
CA ARG A 93 -7.69 -7.24 9.94
C ARG A 93 -7.45 -7.99 11.25
N ASN A 94 -7.34 -7.27 12.37
CA ASN A 94 -7.17 -7.85 13.70
C ASN A 94 -8.50 -8.04 14.47
N GLN A 95 -9.65 -8.02 13.79
CA GLN A 95 -10.97 -8.17 14.43
C GLN A 95 -11.73 -9.47 14.11
N ASP A 96 -11.06 -10.53 13.65
CA ASP A 96 -11.63 -11.88 13.70
C ASP A 96 -10.62 -12.90 14.25
N PRO A 97 -10.64 -13.19 15.56
CA PRO A 97 -9.98 -14.37 16.11
C PRO A 97 -10.77 -15.67 15.93
N TYR A 98 -11.93 -15.65 15.25
CA TYR A 98 -12.85 -16.79 15.13
C TYR A 98 -13.37 -17.09 13.70
N LEU A 99 -12.65 -16.66 12.67
CA LEU A 99 -12.83 -17.12 11.29
C LEU A 99 -11.50 -17.62 10.71
#